data_AF-A0A1I6AIA5-F1
#
_entry.id   AF-A0A1I6AIA5-F1
#
_cell.length_a   1.000
_cell.length_b   1.000
_cell.length_c   1.000
_cell.angle_alpha   90.00
_cell.angle_beta   90.00
_cell.angle_gamma   90.00
#
_symmetry.space_group_name_H-M   'P 1'
#
loop_
_entity.id
_entity.type
_entity.pdbx_description
1 polymer ?
#
loop_
_entity_poly.entity_id
_entity_poly.type
_entity_poly.pdbx_seq_one_letter_code
_entity_poly.pdbx_strand_id
1 'polypeptide(L)'
;MMARKKRPNIQGHNPDYSTNFTSPREGTSTFAAGASERASPAQTPVANEVDAALQVPEQSSQPETPEVEETTPTPVEPSTLDPAPKSKPVATEKPARKSKIEEKRETRLDAAVKVEQGAKLDALEGQGLAARDVIILAGRRATARFELKAKFVEKPEADRLPMREGYHTTKRLPASILDDLREKHDPLRLQSDSAMVRGQFEPLFWTCLDEVIEELRQKKG
;
A
#
# COMPACT_ATOMS: atom_id res chain seq x y z
N MET A 1 27.55 37.07 26.79
CA MET A 1 26.68 35.88 26.72
C MET A 1 25.38 36.27 26.02
N MET A 2 24.94 35.54 24.99
CA MET A 2 23.62 35.77 24.37
C MET A 2 22.56 34.92 25.08
N ALA A 3 21.47 35.54 25.53
CA ALA A 3 20.39 34.84 26.22
C ALA A 3 19.62 33.93 25.26
N ARG A 4 19.44 32.65 25.63
CA ARG A 4 18.62 31.70 24.86
C ARG A 4 17.14 32.07 24.98
N LYS A 5 16.45 32.25 23.84
CA LYS A 5 15.01 32.52 23.79
C LYS A 5 14.24 31.30 24.32
N LYS A 6 13.34 31.52 25.28
CA LYS A 6 12.54 30.48 25.93
C LYS A 6 11.50 29.94 24.93
N ARG A 7 11.33 28.61 24.87
CA ARG A 7 10.31 27.98 24.01
C ARG A 7 8.90 28.29 24.54
N PRO A 8 7.91 28.58 23.67
CA PRO A 8 6.53 28.75 24.10
C PRO A 8 5.95 27.42 24.60
N ASN A 9 5.33 27.43 25.78
CA ASN A 9 4.64 26.28 26.36
C ASN A 9 3.15 26.37 26.01
N ILE A 10 2.70 25.61 25.00
CA ILE A 10 1.33 25.65 24.51
C ILE A 10 0.52 24.55 25.21
N GLN A 11 -0.19 24.91 26.27
CA GLN A 11 -1.10 24.00 26.97
C GLN A 11 -2.52 24.11 26.40
N GLY A 12 -2.76 23.42 25.29
CA GLY A 12 -4.06 23.35 24.62
C GLY A 12 -4.95 22.23 25.14
N HIS A 13 -5.44 22.31 26.38
CA HIS A 13 -6.51 21.43 26.86
C HIS A 13 -7.86 22.14 26.63
N ASN A 14 -8.58 21.74 25.59
CA ASN A 14 -9.93 22.24 25.32
C ASN A 14 -10.96 21.23 25.88
N PRO A 15 -11.74 21.59 26.92
CA PRO A 15 -12.70 20.67 27.53
C PRO A 15 -13.77 20.18 26.54
N ASP A 16 -14.17 21.02 25.57
CA ASP A 16 -15.17 20.70 24.54
C ASP A 16 -14.70 19.59 23.57
N TYR A 17 -13.40 19.29 23.56
CA TYR A 17 -12.77 18.25 22.74
C TYR A 17 -12.16 17.12 23.59
N SER A 18 -12.43 17.06 24.89
CA SER A 18 -11.97 15.96 25.75
C SER A 18 -12.85 14.71 25.59
N THR A 19 -12.63 13.96 24.51
CA THR A 19 -13.33 12.67 24.30
C THR A 19 -12.84 11.62 25.30
N ASN A 20 -13.63 11.37 26.34
CA ASN A 20 -13.39 10.26 27.26
C ASN A 20 -13.65 8.92 26.55
N PHE A 21 -12.59 8.23 26.12
CA PHE A 21 -12.66 6.91 25.48
C PHE A 21 -13.18 5.78 26.39
N THR A 22 -13.40 6.06 27.67
CA THR A 22 -13.97 5.15 28.67
C THR A 22 -15.49 5.23 28.78
N SER A 23 -16.14 6.23 28.19
CA SER A 23 -17.61 6.32 28.15
C SER A 23 -18.16 5.26 27.19
N PRO A 24 -19.11 4.40 27.58
CA PRO A 24 -19.83 3.57 26.63
C PRO A 24 -20.56 4.49 25.65
N ARG A 25 -20.38 4.23 24.35
CA ARG A 25 -20.88 5.08 23.28
C ARG A 25 -22.41 4.99 23.24
N GLU A 26 -23.10 6.00 23.77
CA GLU A 26 -24.56 6.14 23.65
C GLU A 26 -24.95 6.44 22.20
N GLY A 27 -24.89 5.40 21.37
CA GLY A 27 -25.39 5.40 20.01
C GLY A 27 -26.61 4.49 19.93
N THR A 28 -27.75 5.08 19.60
CA THR A 28 -28.92 4.37 19.04
C THR A 28 -28.56 3.84 17.64
N SER A 29 -27.69 2.83 17.61
CA SER A 29 -27.27 2.16 16.40
C SER A 29 -28.42 1.33 15.84
N THR A 30 -29.14 1.87 14.86
CA THR A 30 -30.18 1.16 14.09
C THR A 30 -29.59 0.11 13.13
N PHE A 31 -28.38 -0.39 13.40
CA PHE A 31 -27.81 -1.55 12.71
C PHE A 31 -28.13 -2.81 13.51
N ALA A 32 -28.98 -3.67 12.93
CA ALA A 32 -29.43 -4.90 13.57
C ALA A 32 -28.26 -5.82 13.91
N ALA A 33 -28.10 -6.13 15.20
CA ALA A 33 -27.08 -7.06 15.69
C ALA A 33 -27.50 -8.51 15.39
N GLY A 34 -27.26 -8.96 14.17
CA GLY A 34 -27.42 -10.35 13.77
C GLY A 34 -26.21 -11.21 14.13
N ALA A 35 -26.39 -12.12 15.08
CA ALA A 35 -25.55 -13.30 15.36
C ALA A 35 -24.03 -13.10 15.58
N SER A 36 -23.64 -13.05 16.86
CA SER A 36 -22.34 -13.57 17.30
C SER A 36 -22.54 -14.36 18.60
N GLU A 37 -23.02 -15.59 18.44
CA GLU A 37 -23.14 -16.53 19.56
C GLU A 37 -21.75 -17.11 19.89
N ARG A 38 -21.11 -16.58 20.95
CA ARG A 38 -19.88 -17.17 21.48
C ARG A 38 -19.87 -17.16 23.01
N ALA A 39 -20.31 -18.30 23.54
CA ALA A 39 -20.04 -18.90 24.86
C ALA A 39 -19.63 -17.96 26.01
N SER A 40 -20.50 -17.87 27.03
CA SER A 40 -20.20 -17.35 28.36
C SER A 40 -19.04 -18.10 29.04
N PRO A 41 -18.10 -17.41 29.71
CA PRO A 41 -17.31 -17.98 30.79
C PRO A 41 -18.07 -17.84 32.12
N ALA A 42 -18.37 -18.97 32.78
CA ALA A 42 -18.96 -18.96 34.10
C ALA A 42 -17.89 -18.74 35.19
N GLN A 43 -18.14 -17.71 36.00
CA GLN A 43 -17.80 -17.52 37.42
C GLN A 43 -16.74 -18.44 38.07
N THR A 44 -15.73 -17.80 38.68
CA THR A 44 -14.87 -18.36 39.74
C THR A 44 -15.67 -18.77 40.98
N PRO A 45 -15.12 -19.64 41.84
CA PRO A 45 -14.77 -19.14 43.17
C PRO A 45 -13.55 -19.79 43.87
N VAL A 46 -13.11 -19.10 44.94
CA VAL A 46 -12.32 -19.53 46.14
C VAL A 46 -10.93 -20.16 46.02
N ALA A 47 -9.93 -19.34 46.37
CA ALA A 47 -8.96 -19.52 47.47
C ALA A 47 -8.44 -20.93 47.85
N ASN A 48 -7.11 -21.06 47.86
CA ASN A 48 -6.36 -21.48 49.05
C ASN A 48 -4.91 -20.98 49.00
N GLU A 49 -4.38 -20.61 50.16
CA GLU A 49 -2.97 -20.25 50.37
C GLU A 49 -2.09 -21.51 50.46
N VAL A 50 -0.85 -21.45 49.96
CA VAL A 50 0.32 -22.08 50.61
C VAL A 50 1.62 -21.41 50.16
N ASP A 51 2.52 -21.27 51.13
CA ASP A 51 3.83 -20.59 51.07
C ASP A 51 4.88 -21.35 50.22
N ALA A 52 5.69 -20.61 49.45
CA ALA A 52 6.98 -21.10 48.90
C ALA A 52 7.90 -19.94 48.44
N ALA A 53 8.51 -19.28 49.42
CA ALA A 53 9.83 -18.64 49.42
C ALA A 53 10.70 -18.50 48.12
N LEU A 54 11.29 -17.30 47.98
CA LEU A 54 12.64 -16.94 47.46
C LEU A 54 12.90 -16.58 45.96
N GLN A 55 13.21 -15.29 45.79
CA GLN A 55 14.32 -14.70 45.01
C GLN A 55 14.31 -14.71 43.46
N VAL A 56 14.05 -13.53 42.88
CA VAL A 56 14.86 -12.92 41.81
C VAL A 56 14.98 -11.40 42.10
N PRO A 57 16.18 -10.79 42.15
CA PRO A 57 16.33 -9.36 42.47
C PRO A 57 16.20 -8.43 41.25
N GLU A 58 15.78 -7.20 41.50
CA GLU A 58 15.96 -6.05 40.61
C GLU A 58 17.44 -5.67 40.46
N GLN A 59 17.84 -5.21 39.26
CA GLN A 59 18.70 -4.05 38.98
C GLN A 59 18.84 -3.95 37.44
N SER A 60 18.45 -2.86 36.78
CA SER A 60 19.02 -1.50 36.82
C SER A 60 20.48 -1.44 36.37
N SER A 61 20.73 -0.86 35.18
CA SER A 61 21.88 0.03 34.85
C SER A 61 21.97 0.34 33.34
N GLN A 62 21.58 1.57 32.97
CA GLN A 62 22.40 2.46 32.12
C GLN A 62 23.02 3.50 33.09
N PRO A 63 24.13 4.21 32.79
CA PRO A 63 24.62 4.59 31.45
C PRO A 63 26.15 4.39 31.26
N GLU A 64 26.73 4.89 30.16
CA GLU A 64 27.82 5.90 30.17
C GLU A 64 28.37 6.22 28.76
N THR A 65 28.69 7.50 28.57
CA THR A 65 29.49 8.06 27.46
C THR A 65 30.91 8.35 27.95
N PRO A 66 31.92 8.30 27.07
CA PRO A 66 33.13 9.10 27.26
C PRO A 66 33.39 10.12 26.15
N GLU A 67 33.69 11.34 26.61
CA GLU A 67 34.48 12.38 25.93
C GLU A 67 35.98 12.11 26.24
N VAL A 68 37.00 12.57 25.51
CA VAL A 68 37.15 13.59 24.44
C VAL A 68 38.25 13.09 23.46
N GLU A 69 38.32 13.57 22.21
CA GLU A 69 39.63 14.07 21.72
C GLU A 69 39.54 15.12 20.60
N GLU A 70 40.39 16.12 20.74
CA GLU A 70 40.42 17.42 20.08
C GLU A 70 41.45 17.42 18.95
N THR A 71 41.13 17.99 17.78
CA THR A 71 42.13 18.62 16.90
C THR A 71 41.48 19.54 15.88
N THR A 72 41.70 20.85 16.03
CA THR A 72 41.55 21.84 14.95
C THR A 72 42.85 22.64 14.86
N PRO A 73 43.29 22.99 13.64
CA PRO A 73 43.49 24.42 13.32
C PRO A 73 42.89 24.75 11.94
N THR A 74 41.93 25.69 11.82
CA THR A 74 42.10 27.15 11.57
C THR A 74 42.80 27.52 10.23
N PRO A 75 42.64 28.74 9.68
CA PRO A 75 41.36 29.35 9.27
C PRO A 75 41.44 30.11 7.92
N VAL A 76 40.33 30.28 7.19
CA VAL A 76 40.16 31.46 6.30
C VAL A 76 38.70 31.94 6.34
N GLU A 77 38.53 33.23 6.64
CA GLU A 77 37.23 33.93 6.72
C GLU A 77 36.94 34.70 5.40
N PRO A 78 35.93 35.59 5.29
CA PRO A 78 34.81 35.34 4.39
C PRO A 78 34.82 36.24 3.15
N SER A 79 33.84 36.01 2.26
CA SER A 79 33.38 37.05 1.33
C SER A 79 31.86 37.09 1.30
N THR A 80 31.33 37.90 2.22
CA THR A 80 30.03 38.57 2.14
C THR A 80 29.90 39.26 0.78
N LEU A 81 28.70 39.25 0.19
CA LEU A 81 28.08 40.40 -0.53
C LEU A 81 26.70 39.99 -1.08
N ASP A 82 25.66 40.20 -0.29
CA ASP A 82 24.31 40.49 -0.77
C ASP A 82 24.22 42.01 -0.99
N PRO A 83 23.48 42.50 -2.01
CA PRO A 83 22.19 43.08 -1.65
C PRO A 83 21.07 43.02 -2.72
N ALA A 84 20.01 42.28 -2.39
CA ALA A 84 18.63 42.77 -2.41
C ALA A 84 17.99 43.11 -3.82
N PRO A 85 16.73 43.62 -3.92
CA PRO A 85 15.63 42.69 -4.22
C PRO A 85 14.60 43.14 -5.29
N LYS A 86 13.64 42.24 -5.57
CA LYS A 86 12.34 42.41 -6.28
C LYS A 86 12.33 42.44 -7.81
N SER A 87 11.77 41.38 -8.40
CA SER A 87 10.77 41.52 -9.46
C SER A 87 9.65 40.47 -9.30
N LYS A 88 8.48 40.74 -9.87
CA LYS A 88 7.21 40.03 -9.58
C LYS A 88 7.11 38.73 -10.39
N PRO A 89 6.44 37.66 -9.89
CA PRO A 89 6.04 36.55 -10.75
C PRO A 89 4.95 37.03 -11.71
N VAL A 90 5.31 37.20 -12.99
CA VAL A 90 4.33 37.48 -14.04
C VAL A 90 3.60 36.18 -14.37
N ALA A 91 2.27 36.19 -14.18
CA ALA A 91 1.43 35.12 -14.67
C ALA A 91 1.21 35.31 -16.19
N THR A 92 1.92 34.55 -17.01
CA THR A 92 1.60 34.43 -18.44
C THR A 92 1.71 32.97 -18.91
N GLU A 93 0.56 32.44 -19.29
CA GLU A 93 0.35 31.46 -20.37
C GLU A 93 1.11 30.12 -20.36
N LYS A 94 0.32 29.08 -20.05
CA LYS A 94 0.54 27.69 -20.50
C LYS A 94 0.90 27.68 -22.01
N PRO A 95 2.10 27.22 -22.41
CA PRO A 95 2.36 26.94 -23.82
C PRO A 95 1.68 25.62 -24.18
N ALA A 96 0.51 25.69 -24.81
CA ALA A 96 -0.17 24.54 -25.41
C ALA A 96 0.57 24.05 -26.67
N ARG A 97 1.81 23.58 -26.52
CA ARG A 97 2.60 22.99 -27.60
C ARG A 97 2.16 21.56 -27.85
N LYS A 98 1.24 21.41 -28.82
CA LYS A 98 0.88 20.14 -29.44
C LYS A 98 2.06 19.58 -30.25
N SER A 99 3.08 19.04 -29.59
CA SER A 99 3.85 17.94 -30.19
C SER A 99 3.06 16.66 -29.94
N LYS A 100 2.75 15.90 -31.01
CA LYS A 100 2.23 14.52 -30.88
C LYS A 100 3.38 13.58 -30.47
N ILE A 101 3.92 13.83 -29.28
CA ILE A 101 4.55 12.75 -28.52
C ILE A 101 3.37 11.91 -28.06
N GLU A 102 3.38 10.61 -28.34
CA GLU A 102 2.41 9.68 -27.77
C GLU A 102 2.56 9.73 -26.25
N GLU A 103 1.68 10.47 -25.57
CA GLU A 103 1.75 10.61 -24.13
C GLU A 103 1.40 9.26 -23.51
N LYS A 104 2.41 8.58 -22.95
CA LYS A 104 2.22 7.27 -22.32
C LYS A 104 2.03 7.48 -20.82
N ARG A 105 0.79 7.35 -20.37
CA ARG A 105 0.40 7.43 -18.95
C ARG A 105 0.82 6.14 -18.26
N GLU A 106 1.34 6.24 -17.03
CA GLU A 106 1.60 5.06 -16.21
C GLU A 106 0.29 4.57 -15.58
N THR A 107 -0.02 3.29 -15.77
CA THR A 107 -1.26 2.66 -15.30
C THR A 107 -0.90 1.40 -14.51
N ARG A 108 -1.57 1.19 -13.38
CA ARG A 108 -1.49 -0.07 -12.63
C ARG A 108 -2.24 -1.16 -13.38
N LEU A 109 -1.66 -2.35 -13.43
CA LEU A 109 -2.28 -3.56 -13.97
C LEU A 109 -2.39 -4.55 -12.82
N ASP A 110 -3.62 -4.77 -12.36
CA ASP A 110 -3.95 -5.63 -11.24
C ASP A 110 -4.78 -6.82 -11.75
N ALA A 111 -4.39 -8.06 -11.40
CA ALA A 111 -5.08 -9.27 -11.81
C ALA A 111 -5.23 -10.25 -10.64
N ALA A 112 -6.47 -10.66 -10.36
CA ALA A 112 -6.74 -11.70 -9.36
C ALA A 112 -6.66 -13.09 -9.99
N VAL A 113 -6.19 -14.08 -9.23
CA VAL A 113 -6.17 -15.50 -9.63
C VAL A 113 -7.59 -16.08 -9.48
N LYS A 114 -8.00 -16.97 -10.40
CA LYS A 114 -9.26 -17.72 -10.25
C LYS A 114 -9.16 -18.78 -9.15
N VAL A 115 -10.27 -19.11 -8.48
CA VAL A 115 -10.29 -20.18 -7.47
C VAL A 115 -9.82 -21.53 -8.04
N GLU A 116 -10.24 -21.88 -9.26
CA GLU A 116 -9.77 -23.07 -9.99
C GLU A 116 -8.24 -23.09 -10.21
N GLN A 117 -7.65 -21.93 -10.51
CA GLN A 117 -6.21 -21.78 -10.72
C GLN A 117 -5.46 -21.79 -9.38
N GLY A 118 -6.07 -21.28 -8.31
CA GLY A 118 -5.58 -21.44 -6.93
C GLY A 118 -5.32 -22.89 -6.57
N ALA A 119 -6.34 -23.76 -6.71
CA ALA A 119 -6.19 -25.19 -6.45
C ALA A 119 -5.10 -25.86 -7.32
N LYS A 120 -4.88 -25.39 -8.56
CA LYS A 120 -3.77 -25.86 -9.41
C LYS A 120 -2.39 -25.42 -8.89
N LEU A 121 -2.30 -24.24 -8.27
CA LEU A 121 -1.10 -23.67 -7.68
C LEU A 121 -0.77 -24.31 -6.32
N ASP A 122 -1.77 -24.56 -5.47
CA ASP A 122 -1.59 -25.26 -4.19
C ASP A 122 -0.98 -26.66 -4.41
N ALA A 123 -1.40 -27.35 -5.48
CA ALA A 123 -0.80 -28.60 -5.91
C ALA A 123 0.67 -28.48 -6.37
N LEU A 124 1.10 -27.31 -6.85
CA LEU A 124 2.51 -27.01 -7.16
C LEU A 124 3.30 -26.61 -5.90
N GLU A 125 2.67 -25.98 -4.91
CA GLU A 125 3.30 -25.71 -3.60
C GLU A 125 3.62 -27.03 -2.88
N GLY A 126 2.72 -28.02 -2.94
CA GLY A 126 2.99 -29.38 -2.48
C GLY A 126 4.16 -30.08 -3.20
N GLN A 127 4.55 -29.61 -4.39
CA GLN A 127 5.74 -30.04 -5.14
C GLN A 127 6.97 -29.15 -4.90
N GLY A 128 6.91 -28.21 -3.94
CA GLY A 128 8.00 -27.30 -3.61
C GLY A 128 8.21 -26.14 -4.58
N LEU A 129 7.18 -25.71 -5.33
CA LEU A 129 7.20 -24.47 -6.10
C LEU A 129 6.26 -23.45 -5.45
N ALA A 130 6.78 -22.33 -4.93
CA ALA A 130 5.94 -21.29 -4.36
C ALA A 130 4.96 -20.71 -5.41
N ALA A 131 3.67 -20.72 -5.11
CA ALA A 131 2.61 -20.24 -6.00
C ALA A 131 2.86 -18.78 -6.40
N ARG A 132 3.40 -17.97 -5.48
CA ARG A 132 3.76 -16.58 -5.71
C ARG A 132 4.76 -16.39 -6.86
N ASP A 133 5.75 -17.28 -6.99
CA ASP A 133 6.75 -17.17 -8.07
C ASP A 133 6.14 -17.57 -9.42
N VAL A 134 5.24 -18.56 -9.42
CA VAL A 134 4.44 -18.95 -10.60
C VAL A 134 3.55 -17.79 -11.06
N ILE A 135 2.85 -17.14 -10.13
CA ILE A 135 2.02 -15.94 -10.38
C ILE A 135 2.86 -14.79 -10.93
N ILE A 136 4.05 -14.52 -10.37
CA ILE A 136 4.95 -13.46 -10.85
C ILE A 136 5.48 -13.79 -12.25
N LEU A 137 5.83 -15.05 -12.54
CA LEU A 137 6.29 -15.49 -13.86
C LEU A 137 5.20 -15.33 -14.92
N ALA A 138 3.98 -15.79 -14.62
CA ALA A 138 2.81 -15.60 -15.47
C ALA A 138 2.49 -14.12 -15.68
N GLY A 139 2.51 -13.31 -14.60
CA GLY A 139 2.29 -11.88 -14.64
C GLY A 139 3.30 -11.12 -15.50
N ARG A 140 4.59 -11.48 -15.44
CA ARG A 140 5.63 -10.94 -16.32
C ARG A 140 5.37 -11.29 -17.79
N ARG A 141 5.02 -12.54 -18.11
CA ARG A 141 4.66 -12.97 -19.47
C ARG A 141 3.43 -12.23 -20.00
N ALA A 142 2.37 -12.14 -19.19
CA ALA A 142 1.15 -11.41 -19.52
C ALA A 142 1.44 -9.92 -19.76
N THR A 143 2.24 -9.28 -18.91
CA THR A 143 2.63 -7.87 -19.05
C THR A 143 3.46 -7.62 -20.33
N ALA A 144 4.30 -8.57 -20.73
CA ALA A 144 5.05 -8.50 -21.99
C ALA A 144 4.12 -8.62 -23.20
N ARG A 145 3.17 -9.57 -23.19
CA ARG A 145 2.17 -9.80 -24.26
C ARG A 145 1.03 -8.77 -24.28
N PHE A 146 0.83 -7.99 -23.22
CA PHE A 146 -0.30 -7.08 -23.09
C PHE A 146 -0.20 -5.85 -23.98
N GLU A 147 -1.11 -5.72 -24.94
CA GLU A 147 -1.31 -4.51 -25.75
C GLU A 147 -2.71 -3.96 -25.50
N LEU A 148 -2.81 -2.66 -25.18
CA LEU A 148 -4.08 -2.01 -24.87
C LEU A 148 -4.90 -1.84 -26.15
N LYS A 149 -6.09 -2.45 -26.19
CA LYS A 149 -7.04 -2.28 -27.31
C LYS A 149 -8.04 -1.17 -26.96
N ALA A 150 -8.45 -0.40 -27.98
CA ALA A 150 -9.49 0.62 -27.87
C ALA A 150 -10.92 0.06 -27.70
N LYS A 151 -11.06 -1.27 -27.63
CA LYS A 151 -12.32 -1.95 -27.27
C LYS A 151 -12.30 -2.19 -25.76
N PHE A 152 -13.27 -1.60 -25.06
CA PHE A 152 -13.52 -1.96 -23.67
C PHE A 152 -13.94 -3.42 -23.59
N VAL A 153 -13.46 -4.10 -22.57
CA VAL A 153 -13.89 -5.43 -22.17
C VAL A 153 -14.29 -5.27 -20.72
N GLU A 154 -15.55 -5.56 -20.41
CA GLU A 154 -16.05 -5.51 -19.04
C GLU A 154 -15.25 -6.46 -18.14
N LYS A 155 -15.18 -6.13 -16.86
CA LYS A 155 -14.49 -6.97 -15.88
C LYS A 155 -15.17 -8.34 -15.84
N PRO A 156 -14.53 -9.43 -16.31
CA PRO A 156 -15.20 -10.72 -16.47
C PRO A 156 -15.77 -11.22 -15.14
N GLU A 157 -17.01 -11.71 -15.15
CA GLU A 157 -17.60 -12.34 -13.97
C GLU A 157 -16.98 -13.73 -13.82
N ALA A 158 -16.06 -13.83 -12.86
CA ALA A 158 -15.33 -15.04 -12.51
C ALA A 158 -15.11 -15.02 -11.01
N ASP A 159 -15.18 -16.20 -10.41
CA ASP A 159 -14.84 -16.39 -9.00
C ASP A 159 -13.33 -16.22 -8.79
N ARG A 160 -12.96 -15.36 -7.84
CA ARG A 160 -11.62 -14.81 -7.67
C ARG A 160 -11.14 -15.02 -6.25
N LEU A 161 -9.89 -15.47 -6.12
CA LEU A 161 -9.16 -15.35 -4.87
C LEU A 161 -8.98 -13.88 -4.46
N PRO A 162 -8.82 -13.60 -3.16
CA PRO A 162 -8.60 -12.24 -2.67
C PRO A 162 -7.38 -11.62 -3.33
N MET A 163 -7.45 -10.32 -3.65
CA MET A 163 -6.41 -9.62 -4.43
C MET A 163 -5.02 -9.67 -3.77
N ARG A 164 -4.91 -9.97 -2.47
CA ARG A 164 -3.63 -10.24 -1.79
C ARG A 164 -2.80 -11.34 -2.46
N GLU A 165 -3.46 -12.36 -3.03
CA GLU A 165 -2.85 -13.44 -3.81
C GLU A 165 -2.79 -13.12 -5.32
N GLY A 166 -3.17 -11.91 -5.73
CA GLY A 166 -3.13 -11.43 -7.11
C GLY A 166 -1.78 -10.88 -7.56
N TYR A 167 -1.65 -10.72 -8.87
CA TYR A 167 -0.51 -10.06 -9.51
C TYR A 167 -0.76 -8.55 -9.64
N HIS A 168 0.28 -7.76 -9.36
CA HIS A 168 0.25 -6.29 -9.38
C HIS A 168 1.49 -5.79 -10.11
N THR A 169 1.33 -4.86 -11.05
CA THR A 169 2.45 -4.22 -11.76
C THR A 169 2.07 -2.84 -12.29
N THR A 170 3.01 -2.08 -12.85
CA THR A 170 2.71 -0.88 -13.64
C THR A 170 3.21 -1.02 -15.07
N LYS A 171 2.46 -0.45 -16.02
CA LYS A 171 2.86 -0.35 -17.43
C LYS A 171 2.51 1.03 -17.96
N ARG A 172 3.36 1.57 -18.85
CA ARG A 172 3.08 2.80 -19.58
C ARG A 172 2.21 2.49 -20.80
N LEU A 173 1.00 3.03 -20.83
CA LEU A 173 -0.03 2.81 -21.85
C LEU A 173 -0.35 4.12 -22.58
N PRO A 174 -0.77 4.09 -23.86
CA PRO A 174 -1.10 5.30 -24.61
C PRO A 174 -2.32 6.01 -23.99
N ALA A 175 -2.14 7.27 -23.58
CA ALA A 175 -3.18 8.05 -22.89
C ALA A 175 -4.42 8.28 -23.76
N SER A 176 -4.24 8.46 -25.08
CA SER A 176 -5.36 8.62 -26.03
C SER A 176 -6.35 7.45 -25.98
N ILE A 177 -5.85 6.21 -25.94
CA ILE A 177 -6.72 5.02 -25.89
C ILE A 177 -7.41 4.90 -24.53
N LEU A 178 -6.74 5.28 -23.43
CA LEU A 178 -7.33 5.30 -22.09
C LEU A 178 -8.45 6.36 -21.97
N ASP A 179 -8.23 7.54 -22.54
CA ASP A 179 -9.20 8.63 -22.50
C ASP A 179 -10.41 8.31 -23.41
N ASP A 180 -10.19 7.74 -24.61
CA ASP A 180 -11.23 7.18 -25.49
C ASP A 180 -12.07 6.08 -24.81
N LEU A 181 -11.45 5.25 -23.96
CA LEU A 181 -12.13 4.20 -23.18
C LEU A 181 -13.01 4.80 -22.08
N ARG A 182 -12.48 5.81 -21.36
CA ARG A 182 -13.22 6.54 -20.32
C ARG A 182 -14.44 7.27 -20.89
N GLU A 183 -14.28 8.02 -21.98
CA GLU A 183 -15.38 8.81 -22.56
C GLU A 183 -16.60 7.96 -22.97
N LYS A 184 -16.36 6.69 -23.35
CA LYS A 184 -17.42 5.75 -23.77
C LYS A 184 -18.06 4.98 -22.63
N HIS A 185 -17.28 4.59 -21.60
CA HIS A 185 -17.72 3.62 -20.58
C HIS A 185 -17.74 4.16 -19.15
N ASP A 186 -17.06 5.28 -18.88
CA ASP A 186 -17.07 5.97 -17.59
C ASP A 186 -17.08 7.49 -17.79
N PRO A 187 -18.17 8.05 -18.35
CA PRO A 187 -18.30 9.50 -18.58
C PRO A 187 -18.28 10.30 -17.26
N LEU A 188 -18.62 9.66 -16.14
CA LEU A 188 -18.58 10.25 -14.79
C LEU A 188 -17.19 10.14 -14.13
N ARG A 189 -16.24 9.42 -14.74
CA ARG A 189 -14.86 9.21 -14.26
C ARG A 189 -14.78 8.66 -12.83
N LEU A 190 -15.70 7.77 -12.47
CA LEU A 190 -15.77 7.12 -11.16
C LEU A 190 -14.73 5.99 -10.99
N GLN A 191 -14.27 5.42 -12.11
CA GLN A 191 -13.32 4.31 -12.15
C GLN A 191 -11.91 4.80 -12.49
N SER A 192 -10.91 4.05 -12.02
CA SER A 192 -9.49 4.33 -12.30
C SER A 192 -9.05 3.73 -13.64
N ASP A 193 -7.92 4.20 -14.20
CA ASP A 193 -7.34 3.59 -15.41
C ASP A 193 -7.05 2.09 -15.23
N SER A 194 -6.67 1.63 -14.02
CA SER A 194 -6.53 0.19 -13.74
C SER A 194 -7.85 -0.55 -13.94
N ALA A 195 -8.95 -0.05 -13.38
CA ALA A 195 -10.27 -0.66 -13.51
C ALA A 195 -10.75 -0.75 -14.98
N MET A 196 -10.46 0.28 -15.79
CA MET A 196 -10.79 0.29 -17.22
C MET A 196 -10.00 -0.73 -18.05
N VAL A 197 -8.75 -1.00 -17.66
CA VAL A 197 -7.85 -1.92 -18.39
C VAL A 197 -7.96 -3.36 -17.87
N ARG A 198 -8.37 -3.55 -16.61
CA ARG A 198 -8.43 -4.85 -15.92
C ARG A 198 -9.21 -5.92 -16.68
N GLY A 199 -10.34 -5.58 -17.30
CA GLY A 199 -11.13 -6.52 -18.11
C GLY A 199 -10.40 -7.03 -19.37
N GLN A 200 -9.43 -6.28 -19.89
CA GLN A 200 -8.54 -6.73 -20.97
C GLN A 200 -7.33 -7.51 -20.45
N PHE A 201 -6.82 -7.16 -19.27
CA PHE A 201 -5.60 -7.75 -18.70
C PHE A 201 -5.85 -9.09 -17.98
N GLU A 202 -6.91 -9.22 -17.18
CA GLU A 202 -7.21 -10.45 -16.43
C GLU A 202 -7.33 -11.71 -17.32
N PRO A 203 -8.06 -11.69 -18.46
CA PRO A 203 -8.13 -12.86 -19.34
C PRO A 203 -6.76 -13.30 -19.88
N LEU A 204 -5.92 -12.34 -20.29
CA LEU A 204 -4.56 -12.62 -20.79
C LEU A 204 -3.63 -13.09 -19.68
N PHE A 205 -3.81 -12.59 -18.45
CA PHE A 205 -3.10 -13.10 -17.28
C PHE A 205 -3.50 -14.56 -16.98
N TRP A 206 -4.78 -14.89 -17.01
CA TRP A 206 -5.26 -16.25 -16.76
C TRP A 206 -4.74 -17.26 -17.79
N THR A 207 -4.75 -16.94 -19.09
CA THR A 207 -4.18 -17.85 -20.10
C THR A 207 -2.68 -18.03 -19.91
N CYS A 208 -1.94 -16.95 -19.62
CA CYS A 208 -0.50 -17.04 -19.32
C CYS A 208 -0.22 -17.84 -18.02
N LEU A 209 -1.13 -17.83 -17.05
CA LEU A 209 -0.99 -18.58 -15.81
C LEU A 209 -1.22 -20.08 -16.03
N ASP A 210 -2.26 -20.46 -16.78
CA ASP A 210 -2.47 -21.86 -17.14
C ASP A 210 -1.32 -22.42 -18.00
N GLU A 211 -0.82 -21.66 -19.01
CA GLU A 211 0.38 -22.03 -19.78
C GLU A 211 1.60 -22.31 -18.88
N VAL A 212 1.86 -21.44 -17.90
CA VAL A 212 3.00 -21.61 -16.98
C VAL A 212 2.80 -22.80 -16.04
N ILE A 213 1.59 -23.02 -15.54
CA ILE A 213 1.26 -24.18 -14.70
C ILE A 213 1.48 -25.49 -15.49
N GLU A 214 1.06 -25.54 -16.76
CA GLU A 214 1.27 -26.71 -17.63
C GLU A 214 2.75 -26.94 -17.94
N GLU A 215 3.52 -25.90 -18.28
CA GLU A 215 4.98 -25.99 -18.46
C GLU A 215 5.71 -26.52 -17.22
N LEU A 216 5.30 -26.08 -16.02
CA LEU A 216 5.93 -26.51 -14.77
C LEU A 216 5.58 -27.96 -14.41
N ARG A 217 4.36 -28.40 -14.69
CA ARG A 217 3.95 -29.81 -14.54
C ARG A 217 4.74 -30.72 -15.48
N GLN A 218 4.85 -30.35 -16.76
CA GLN A 218 5.61 -31.13 -17.76
C GLN A 218 7.12 -31.21 -17.48
N LYS A 219 7.69 -30.27 -16.71
CA LYS A 219 9.11 -30.28 -16.33
C LYS A 219 9.42 -31.03 -15.03
N LYS A 220 8.38 -31.45 -14.28
CA LYS A 220 8.52 -32.15 -12.99
C LYS A 220 7.91 -33.55 -12.95
N GLY A 221 6.98 -33.87 -13.86
CA GLY A 221 6.45 -35.22 -14.09
C GLY A 221 7.27 -35.98 -15.11
#